data_AF-A0A1Y1ZKM0-F1
#
_entry.id   AF-A0A1Y1ZKM0-F1
#
_cell.length_a   1.000
_cell.length_b   1.000
_cell.length_c   1.000
_cell.angle_alpha   90.00
_cell.angle_beta   90.00
_cell.angle_gamma   90.00
#
_symmetry.space_group_name_H-M   'P 1'
#
loop_
_entity.id
_entity.type
_entity.pdbx_description
1 polymer ?
#
loop_
_entity_poly.entity_id
_entity_poly.type
_entity_poly.pdbx_seq_one_letter_code
_entity_poly.pdbx_strand_id
1 'polypeptide(L)'
;MSTTLTPTQTSTILPTTLSLLQGRSFPKTACPSEIARSLSRSHLDTLNAEDWRAAMSSIRQVLFELRDRGEVEILQKGIVVDDAVTCETVRGPIRVRFPLGRRRKIPGEL
;
A
#
# COMPACT_ATOMS: atom_id res chain seq x y z
N MET A 1 5.19 1.73 20.65
CA MET A 1 3.76 2.08 20.62
C MET A 1 3.36 2.15 19.16
N SER A 2 2.97 1.02 18.57
CA SER A 2 2.54 0.97 17.17
C SER A 2 1.10 1.48 17.15
N THR A 3 0.92 2.72 16.69
CA THR A 3 -0.40 3.35 16.63
C THR A 3 -1.22 2.64 15.57
N THR A 4 -2.22 1.86 15.99
CA THR A 4 -3.18 1.24 15.08
C THR A 4 -3.91 2.33 14.30
N LEU A 5 -3.93 2.21 12.96
CA LEU A 5 -4.69 3.14 12.11
C LEU A 5 -6.19 2.97 12.36
N THR A 6 -6.92 4.08 12.35
CA THR A 6 -8.37 4.04 12.38
C THR A 6 -8.94 3.52 11.05
N PRO A 7 -10.16 2.93 11.04
CA PRO A 7 -10.79 2.50 9.79
C PRO A 7 -10.88 3.59 8.71
N THR A 8 -11.10 4.84 9.11
CA THR A 8 -11.13 6.01 8.21
C THR A 8 -9.76 6.28 7.57
N GLN A 9 -8.67 6.16 8.35
CA GLN A 9 -7.32 6.33 7.83
C GLN A 9 -6.96 5.22 6.83
N THR A 10 -7.28 3.97 7.15
CA THR A 10 -7.08 2.85 6.21
C THR A 10 -7.89 3.04 4.93
N SER A 11 -9.15 3.48 5.06
CA SER A 11 -10.04 3.75 3.92
C SER A 11 -9.59 4.94 3.06
N THR A 12 -8.68 5.79 3.56
CA THR A 12 -8.07 6.89 2.80
C THR A 12 -6.91 6.39 1.93
N ILE A 13 -6.11 5.45 2.42
CA ILE A 13 -4.91 4.94 1.73
C ILE A 13 -5.27 3.85 0.71
N LEU A 14 -6.23 2.98 1.07
CA LEU A 14 -6.54 1.79 0.30
C LEU A 14 -7.00 2.11 -1.14
N PRO A 15 -7.97 3.03 -1.39
CA PRO A 15 -8.43 3.30 -2.74
C PRO A 15 -7.33 3.86 -3.65
N THR A 16 -6.49 4.77 -3.13
CA THR A 16 -5.35 5.32 -3.87
C THR A 16 -4.34 4.23 -4.23
N THR A 17 -4.05 3.34 -3.27
CA THR A 17 -3.16 2.20 -3.49
C THR A 17 -3.69 1.28 -4.59
N LEU A 18 -4.96 0.88 -4.51
CA LEU A 18 -5.58 -0.02 -5.48
C LEU A 18 -5.65 0.59 -6.87
N SER A 19 -6.01 1.87 -6.98
CA SER A 19 -6.05 2.58 -8.26
C SER A 19 -4.68 2.58 -8.96
N LEU A 20 -3.61 2.89 -8.22
CA LEU A 20 -2.24 2.87 -8.75
C LEU A 20 -1.79 1.47 -9.20
N LEU A 21 -2.20 0.42 -8.48
CA LEU A 21 -1.89 -0.96 -8.84
C LEU A 21 -2.74 -1.48 -10.00
N GLN A 22 -4.00 -1.06 -10.13
CA GLN A 22 -4.90 -1.47 -11.20
C GLN A 22 -4.43 -1.02 -12.58
N GLY A 23 -3.77 0.13 -12.67
CA GLY A 23 -3.16 0.62 -13.91
C GLY A 23 -1.90 -0.12 -14.35
N ARG A 24 -1.47 -1.16 -13.63
CA ARG A 24 -0.16 -1.82 -13.81
C ARG A 24 -0.34 -3.31 -14.14
N SER A 25 0.16 -3.73 -15.30
CA SER A 25 0.27 -5.14 -15.66
C SER A 25 1.35 -5.81 -14.82
N PHE A 26 1.10 -7.02 -14.30
CA PHE A 26 2.15 -7.82 -13.66
C PHE A 26 3.36 -7.93 -14.60
N PRO A 27 4.62 -7.80 -14.11
CA PRO A 27 5.05 -7.68 -12.71
C PRO A 27 5.27 -6.24 -12.21
N LYS A 28 4.70 -5.22 -12.88
CA LYS A 28 4.94 -3.81 -12.55
C LYS A 28 4.51 -3.50 -11.12
N THR A 29 5.30 -2.66 -10.46
CA THR A 29 5.13 -2.29 -9.06
C THR A 29 4.90 -0.78 -8.90
N ALA A 30 4.40 -0.36 -7.73
CA ALA A 30 4.45 1.01 -7.23
C ALA A 30 5.38 1.09 -6.00
N CYS A 31 5.76 2.29 -5.55
CA CYS A 31 6.42 2.48 -4.25
C CYS A 31 5.53 3.27 -3.27
N PRO A 32 5.76 3.19 -1.95
CA PRO A 32 4.98 3.95 -0.97
C PRO A 32 4.97 5.46 -1.28
N SER A 33 6.12 6.03 -1.67
CA SER A 33 6.24 7.46 -1.95
C SER A 33 5.46 7.93 -3.19
N GLU A 34 5.09 7.02 -4.09
CA GLU A 34 4.20 7.29 -5.22
C GLU A 34 2.76 7.42 -4.70
N ILE A 35 2.32 6.46 -3.88
CA ILE A 35 1.01 6.48 -3.21
C ILE A 35 0.84 7.76 -2.40
N ALA A 36 1.83 8.12 -1.58
CA ALA A 36 1.77 9.33 -0.77
C ALA A 36 1.65 10.62 -1.57
N ARG A 37 2.36 10.70 -2.71
CA ARG A 37 2.27 11.87 -3.59
C ARG A 37 0.94 11.96 -4.34
N SER A 38 0.23 10.84 -4.47
CA SER A 38 -1.13 10.81 -5.02
C SER A 38 -2.22 11.16 -4.00
N LEU A 39 -1.88 11.37 -2.71
CA LEU A 39 -2.82 11.82 -1.70
C LEU A 39 -3.11 13.32 -1.83
N SER A 40 -4.39 13.69 -1.74
CA SER A 40 -4.84 15.08 -1.68
C SER A 40 -4.56 15.67 -0.29
N ARG A 41 -4.70 17.00 -0.15
CA ARG A 41 -4.57 17.65 1.17
C ARG A 41 -5.58 17.09 2.19
N SER A 42 -6.83 16.89 1.78
CA SER A 42 -7.87 16.32 2.65
C SER A 42 -7.55 14.89 3.10
N HIS A 43 -6.90 14.09 2.24
CA HIS A 43 -6.41 12.77 2.65
C HIS A 43 -5.31 12.89 3.72
N LEU A 44 -4.36 13.80 3.54
CA LEU A 44 -3.28 14.03 4.51
C LEU A 44 -3.82 14.52 5.87
N ASP A 45 -4.79 15.44 5.86
CA ASP A 45 -5.46 15.92 7.08
C ASP A 45 -6.16 14.75 7.81
N THR A 46 -6.83 13.84 7.09
CA THR A 46 -7.43 12.62 7.67
C THR A 46 -6.38 11.69 8.29
N LEU A 47 -5.19 11.63 7.71
CA LEU A 47 -4.07 10.86 8.23
C LEU A 47 -3.34 11.56 9.39
N ASN A 48 -3.73 12.79 9.76
CA ASN A 48 -2.98 13.67 10.65
C ASN A 48 -1.52 13.84 10.21
N ALA A 49 -1.31 13.94 8.89
CA ALA A 49 0.00 14.06 8.27
C ALA A 49 0.20 15.49 7.74
N GLU A 50 1.27 16.16 8.19
CA GLU A 50 1.59 17.53 7.74
C GLU A 50 1.96 17.59 6.25
N ASP A 51 2.62 16.54 5.77
CA ASP A 51 3.01 16.38 4.38
C ASP A 51 2.97 14.90 3.93
N TRP A 52 3.27 14.66 2.66
CA TRP A 52 3.30 13.31 2.10
C TRP A 52 4.36 12.40 2.75
N ARG A 53 5.44 12.96 3.33
CA ARG A 53 6.47 12.18 4.01
C ARG A 53 5.95 11.67 5.35
N ALA A 54 5.23 12.50 6.10
CA ALA A 54 4.62 12.14 7.37
C ALA A 54 3.59 10.98 7.20
N ALA A 55 2.93 10.88 6.05
CA ALA A 55 2.01 9.78 5.72
C ALA A 55 2.71 8.43 5.45
N MET A 56 4.04 8.38 5.31
CA MET A 56 4.76 7.15 4.92
C MET A 56 4.58 5.98 5.88
N SER A 57 4.58 6.23 7.19
CA SER A 57 4.42 5.18 8.19
C SER A 57 3.05 4.51 8.05
N SER A 58 2.00 5.32 7.95
CA SER A 58 0.62 4.84 7.77
C SER A 58 0.46 4.05 6.47
N ILE A 59 1.04 4.53 5.37
CA ILE A 59 0.99 3.83 4.09
C ILE A 59 1.69 2.47 4.18
N ARG A 60 2.91 2.41 4.74
CA ARG A 60 3.63 1.14 4.91
C ARG A 60 2.80 0.17 5.73
N GLN A 61 2.20 0.61 6.82
CA GLN A 61 1.34 -0.23 7.65
C GLN A 61 0.18 -0.83 6.84
N VAL A 62 -0.58 -0.03 6.09
CA VAL A 62 -1.67 -0.53 5.24
C VAL A 62 -1.17 -1.51 4.18
N LEU A 63 0.00 -1.27 3.57
CA LEU A 63 0.56 -2.20 2.58
C LEU A 63 0.90 -3.55 3.20
N PHE A 64 1.47 -3.57 4.41
CA PHE A 64 1.77 -4.81 5.12
C PHE A 64 0.49 -5.53 5.56
N GLU A 65 -0.54 -4.80 6.03
CA GLU A 65 -1.86 -5.39 6.33
C GLU A 65 -2.50 -6.03 5.09
N LEU A 66 -2.37 -5.42 3.91
CA LEU A 66 -2.85 -6.00 2.66
C LEU A 66 -2.04 -7.23 2.24
N ARG A 67 -0.73 -7.22 2.47
CA ARG A 67 0.13 -8.38 2.22
C ARG A 67 -0.26 -9.55 3.11
N ASP A 68 -0.48 -9.30 4.40
CA ASP A 68 -0.87 -10.33 5.37
C ASP A 68 -2.22 -10.98 5.02
N ARG A 69 -3.07 -10.27 4.25
CA ARG A 69 -4.32 -10.79 3.68
C ARG A 69 -4.16 -11.47 2.32
N GLY A 70 -2.94 -11.55 1.79
CA GLY A 70 -2.64 -12.09 0.46
C GLY A 70 -3.11 -11.20 -0.70
N GLU A 71 -3.44 -9.93 -0.45
CA GLU A 71 -3.96 -9.03 -1.48
C GLU A 71 -2.86 -8.40 -2.32
N VAL A 72 -1.69 -8.17 -1.73
CA VAL A 72 -0.53 -7.57 -2.41
C VAL A 72 0.75 -8.32 -2.08
N GLU A 73 1.73 -8.24 -2.97
CA GLU A 73 3.10 -8.65 -2.67
C GLU A 73 3.94 -7.40 -2.38
N ILE A 74 4.72 -7.45 -1.31
CA ILE A 74 5.76 -6.46 -1.01
C ILE A 74 7.09 -7.01 -1.53
N LEU A 75 7.84 -6.18 -2.23
CA LEU A 75 9.14 -6.52 -2.79
C LEU A 75 10.23 -5.59 -2.28
N GLN A 76 11.42 -6.14 -2.08
CA GLN A 76 12.63 -5.40 -1.81
C GLN A 76 13.75 -5.92 -2.71
N LYS A 77 14.45 -5.00 -3.39
CA LYS A 77 15.48 -5.35 -4.39
C LYS A 77 14.99 -6.33 -5.47
N GLY A 78 13.71 -6.25 -5.83
CA GLY A 78 13.07 -7.11 -6.83
C GLY A 78 12.62 -8.49 -6.33
N ILE A 79 12.84 -8.80 -5.06
CA ILE A 79 12.49 -10.09 -4.45
C ILE A 79 11.28 -9.90 -3.53
N VAL A 80 10.33 -10.84 -3.56
CA VAL A 80 9.18 -10.83 -2.63
C VAL A 80 9.70 -10.97 -1.20
N VAL A 81 9.25 -10.08 -0.33
CA VAL A 81 9.62 -10.04 1.08
C VAL A 81 8.87 -11.14 1.83
N ASP A 82 9.60 -11.93 2.62
CA ASP A 82 9.08 -13.02 3.45
C ASP A 82 8.08 -12.52 4.50
N ASP A 83 7.12 -13.37 4.88
CA ASP A 83 6.06 -13.06 5.84
C ASP A 83 6.60 -12.78 7.25
N ALA A 84 7.76 -13.33 7.61
CA ALA A 84 8.42 -13.04 8.89
C ALA A 84 8.94 -11.59 8.98
N VAL A 85 9.14 -10.89 7.86
CA VAL A 85 9.47 -9.47 7.85
C VAL A 85 8.19 -8.67 8.07
N THR A 86 8.18 -7.78 9.06
CA THR A 86 7.02 -6.97 9.41
C THR A 86 7.24 -5.51 8.99
N CYS A 87 6.18 -4.70 9.07
CA CYS A 87 6.28 -3.25 8.85
C CYS A 87 7.34 -2.59 9.75
N GLU A 88 7.57 -3.14 10.94
CA GLU A 88 8.52 -2.61 11.93
C GLU A 88 9.96 -3.03 11.65
N THR A 89 10.17 -4.25 11.13
CA THR A 89 11.51 -4.80 10.87
C THR A 89 12.04 -4.44 9.48
N VAL A 90 11.17 -4.14 8.51
CA VAL A 90 11.58 -3.78 7.15
C VAL A 90 12.33 -2.44 7.11
N ARG A 91 13.51 -2.44 6.49
CA ARG A 91 14.36 -1.26 6.36
C ARG A 91 14.52 -0.85 4.90
N GLY A 92 14.47 0.45 4.64
CA GLY A 92 14.74 1.00 3.31
C GLY A 92 13.57 0.87 2.32
N PRO A 93 13.85 1.11 1.03
CA PRO A 93 12.83 1.18 -0.02
C PRO A 93 12.16 -0.17 -0.26
N ILE A 94 10.84 -0.15 -0.37
CA ILE A 94 10.01 -1.28 -0.77
C ILE A 94 9.21 -0.94 -2.02
N ARG A 95 8.75 -1.97 -2.71
CA ARG A 95 7.84 -1.92 -3.85
C ARG A 95 6.61 -2.76 -3.52
N VAL A 96 5.48 -2.46 -4.13
CA VAL A 96 4.24 -3.22 -3.98
C VAL A 96 3.64 -3.53 -5.34
N ARG A 97 3.06 -4.72 -5.51
CA ARG A 97 2.27 -5.12 -6.70
C ARG A 97 1.12 -6.03 -6.31
N PHE A 98 0.21 -6.26 -7.25
CA PHE A 98 -0.71 -7.38 -7.11
C PHE A 98 0.00 -8.73 -7.31
N PRO A 99 -0.38 -9.79 -6.56
CA PRO A 99 0.14 -11.12 -6.74
C PRO A 99 -0.21 -11.68 -8.11
N LEU A 100 0.62 -12.60 -8.61
CA LEU A 100 0.30 -13.34 -9.82
C LEU A 100 -0.99 -14.15 -9.60
N GLY A 101 -1.93 -14.09 -10.56
CA GLY A 101 -3.19 -14.84 -10.46
C GLY A 101 -4.31 -14.17 -9.66
N ARG A 102 -4.14 -12.92 -9.19
CA ARG A 102 -5.27 -12.10 -8.69
C ARG A 102 -6.29 -11.98 -9.84
N ARG A 103 -7.40 -12.74 -9.78
CA ARG A 103 -8.48 -12.64 -10.77
C ARG A 103 -8.99 -11.20 -10.74
N ARG A 104 -8.82 -10.49 -11.85
CA ARG A 104 -9.41 -9.17 -12.04
C ARG A 104 -10.92 -9.38 -12.02
N LYS A 105 -11.64 -8.89 -11.00
CA LYS A 105 -13.09 -8.74 -11.13
C LYS A 105 -13.30 -7.73 -12.26
N ILE A 106 -13.75 -8.21 -13.41
CA ILE A 106 -14.19 -7.34 -14.50
C ILE A 106 -15.48 -6.69 -13.99
N PRO A 107 -15.57 -5.36 -13.86
CA PRO A 107 -16.83 -4.72 -13.54
C PRO A 107 -17.75 -4.86 -14.76
N GLY A 108 -18.81 -5.66 -14.66
CA GLY A 108 -19.83 -5.77 -15.71
C GLY A 108 -20.45 -7.14 -15.99
N GLU A 109 -20.28 -8.17 -15.16
CA GLU A 109 -20.99 -9.45 -15.34
C GLU A 109 -22.04 -9.62 -14.23
N LEU A 110 -23.27 -9.21 -14.56
CA LEU A 110 -24.53 -9.64 -13.96
C LEU A 110 -25.32 -10.40 -15.03
#